data_AF-A0A7J4SRK3-F1
#
_entry.id   AF-A0A7J4SRK3-F1
#
_cell.length_a   1.000
_cell.length_b   1.000
_cell.length_c   1.000
_cell.angle_alpha   90.00
_cell.angle_beta   90.00
_cell.angle_gamma   90.00
#
_symmetry.space_group_name_H-M   'P 1'
#
loop_
_entity.id
_entity.type
_entity.pdbx_description
1 polymer ?
#
loop_
_entity_poly.entity_id
_entity_poly.type
_entity_poly.pdbx_seq_one_letter_code
_entity_poly.pdbx_strand_id
1 'polypeptide(L)'
;FTDADPWSFRIFASIAYGAIKTAHISEYLATPSAVYLGIESGDIEAYDLPSDELTPRDIEALKAEKSDPRFQSQEWIDQIDLMLDLGKKAEQQSLAKYGLDFVTDTYLPEKLQQKLGLVIG
;
A
#
# COMPACT_ATOMS: atom_id res chain seq x y z
N PHE A 1 -4.36 4.87 -2.83
CA PHE A 1 -5.09 4.61 -1.58
C PHE A 1 -5.90 3.35 -1.81
N THR A 2 -5.56 2.28 -1.12
CA THR A 2 -6.11 0.92 -1.26
C THR A 2 -6.05 0.20 0.11
N ASP A 3 -6.39 -1.07 0.16
CA ASP A 3 -6.23 -1.92 1.34
C ASP A 3 -4.73 -2.14 1.68
N ALA A 4 -4.47 -2.49 2.93
CA ALA A 4 -3.17 -2.95 3.42
C ALA A 4 -3.07 -4.46 3.26
N ASP A 5 -2.88 -4.90 2.02
CA ASP A 5 -2.68 -6.31 1.66
C ASP A 5 -1.76 -6.48 0.43
N PRO A 6 -1.28 -7.71 0.17
CA PRO A 6 -0.33 -7.96 -0.93
C PRO A 6 -0.96 -7.70 -2.32
N TRP A 7 -2.27 -7.89 -2.47
CA TRP A 7 -2.95 -7.71 -3.75
C TRP A 7 -3.02 -6.23 -4.14
N SER A 8 -3.26 -5.37 -3.16
CA SER A 8 -3.24 -3.92 -3.26
C SER A 8 -1.86 -3.39 -3.64
N PHE A 9 -0.79 -3.95 -3.09
CA PHE A 9 0.59 -3.63 -3.52
C PHE A 9 0.79 -3.92 -5.01
N ARG A 10 0.28 -5.05 -5.49
CA ARG A 10 0.39 -5.44 -6.92
C ARG A 10 -0.48 -4.58 -7.84
N ILE A 11 -1.66 -4.14 -7.38
CA ILE A 11 -2.49 -3.18 -8.12
C ILE A 11 -1.70 -1.88 -8.30
N PHE A 12 -1.14 -1.33 -7.22
CA PHE A 12 -0.31 -0.14 -7.30
C PHE A 12 0.88 -0.34 -8.23
N ALA A 13 1.64 -1.43 -8.08
CA ALA A 13 2.81 -1.70 -8.92
C ALA A 13 2.46 -1.82 -10.40
N SER A 14 1.25 -2.30 -10.73
CA SER A 14 0.78 -2.37 -12.12
C SER A 14 0.44 -1.00 -12.69
N ILE A 15 -0.02 -0.05 -11.86
CA ILE A 15 -0.27 1.34 -12.27
C ILE A 15 1.05 2.12 -12.34
N ALA A 16 1.91 2.01 -11.33
CA ALA A 16 3.13 2.80 -11.21
C ALA A 16 4.19 2.37 -12.21
N TYR A 17 4.40 1.06 -12.37
CA TYR A 17 5.50 0.50 -13.17
C TYR A 17 5.02 -0.21 -14.43
N GLY A 18 3.70 -0.35 -14.60
CA GLY A 18 3.11 -1.13 -15.68
C GLY A 18 3.24 -2.64 -15.50
N ALA A 19 2.72 -3.39 -16.47
CA ALA A 19 2.87 -4.83 -16.51
C ALA A 19 4.20 -5.22 -17.18
N ILE A 20 5.00 -6.06 -16.49
CA ILE A 20 6.29 -6.59 -16.98
C ILE A 20 6.17 -7.19 -18.40
N LYS A 21 5.02 -7.81 -18.73
CA LYS A 21 4.77 -8.46 -20.02
C LYS A 21 4.49 -7.51 -21.19
N THR A 22 4.29 -6.21 -20.93
CA THR A 22 3.96 -5.20 -21.95
C THR A 22 4.90 -4.00 -21.87
N ALA A 23 6.19 -4.24 -21.58
CA ALA A 23 7.20 -3.19 -21.42
C ALA A 23 7.21 -2.15 -22.58
N HIS A 24 6.90 -2.59 -23.80
CA HIS A 24 6.83 -1.72 -25.00
C HIS A 24 5.64 -0.73 -25.01
N ILE A 25 4.56 -1.01 -24.27
CA ILE A 25 3.37 -0.15 -24.13
C ILE A 25 3.37 0.54 -22.75
N SER A 26 4.21 0.06 -21.84
CA SER A 26 4.30 0.52 -20.46
C SER A 26 4.63 2.02 -20.35
N GLU A 27 5.39 2.59 -21.28
CA GLU A 27 5.66 4.04 -21.30
C GLU A 27 4.38 4.90 -21.42
N TYR A 28 3.31 4.36 -22.01
CA TYR A 28 2.05 5.08 -22.20
C TYR A 28 0.98 4.75 -21.16
N LEU A 29 1.12 3.63 -20.44
CA LEU A 29 0.09 3.13 -19.51
C LEU A 29 0.54 3.16 -18.05
N ALA A 30 1.84 3.23 -17.78
CA ALA A 30 2.37 3.36 -16.44
C ALA A 30 2.39 4.84 -16.01
N THR A 31 2.28 5.07 -14.71
CA THR A 31 2.46 6.39 -14.09
C THR A 31 3.59 6.28 -13.06
N PRO A 32 4.88 6.38 -13.47
CA PRO A 32 6.02 6.21 -12.56
C PRO A 32 6.07 7.25 -11.43
N SER A 33 5.40 8.38 -11.59
CA SER A 33 5.24 9.42 -10.57
C SER A 33 4.10 9.15 -9.58
N ALA A 34 3.37 8.03 -9.72
CA ALA A 34 2.33 7.65 -8.79
C ALA A 34 2.94 7.39 -7.40
N VAL A 35 2.24 7.84 -6.36
CA VAL A 35 2.66 7.66 -4.97
C VAL A 35 1.64 6.81 -4.24
N TYR A 36 2.13 5.80 -3.52
CA TYR A 36 1.30 4.96 -2.68
C TYR A 36 1.01 5.67 -1.37
N LEU A 37 -0.22 6.17 -1.20
CA LEU A 37 -0.67 6.88 0.01
C LEU A 37 -1.14 5.94 1.14
N GLY A 38 -1.10 4.63 0.94
CA GLY A 38 -1.57 3.63 1.91
C GLY A 38 -2.90 2.97 1.53
N ILE A 39 -3.55 2.24 2.42
CA ILE A 39 -3.11 1.96 3.81
C ILE A 39 -1.78 1.19 3.81
N GLU A 40 -0.80 1.70 4.53
CA GLU A 40 0.52 1.06 4.66
C GLU A 40 0.52 0.00 5.77
N SER A 41 1.45 -0.95 5.73
CA SER A 41 1.56 -2.02 6.73
C SER A 41 1.69 -1.46 8.15
N GLY A 42 2.46 -0.37 8.32
CA GLY A 42 2.63 0.29 9.61
C GLY A 42 1.41 1.07 10.10
N ASP A 43 0.50 1.46 9.20
CA ASP A 43 -0.72 2.19 9.58
C ASP A 43 -1.69 1.31 10.37
N ILE A 44 -1.62 -0.01 10.16
CA ILE A 44 -2.41 -0.99 10.90
C ILE A 44 -2.19 -0.81 12.42
N GLU A 45 -0.94 -0.67 12.84
CA GLU A 45 -0.61 -0.44 14.25
C GLU A 45 -0.71 1.04 14.64
N ALA A 46 -0.27 1.96 13.78
CA ALA A 46 -0.24 3.38 14.09
C ALA A 46 -1.65 3.95 14.36
N TYR A 47 -2.65 3.46 13.64
CA TYR A 47 -4.05 3.86 13.79
C TYR A 47 -4.92 2.80 14.47
N ASP A 48 -4.33 1.75 15.07
CA ASP A 48 -5.07 0.65 15.72
C ASP A 48 -6.26 0.16 14.86
N LEU A 49 -5.98 -0.18 13.60
CA LEU A 49 -7.01 -0.51 12.63
C LEU A 49 -7.58 -1.92 12.90
N PRO A 50 -8.90 -2.13 12.71
CA PRO A 50 -9.46 -3.45 12.58
C PRO A 50 -8.71 -4.24 11.50
N SER A 51 -8.10 -5.36 11.88
CA SER A 51 -7.22 -6.15 11.02
C SER A 51 -7.52 -7.63 11.11
N ASP A 52 -7.29 -8.34 10.01
CA ASP A 52 -7.33 -9.80 9.94
C ASP A 52 -5.91 -10.38 9.89
N GLU A 53 -5.76 -11.66 10.25
CA GLU A 53 -4.52 -12.39 10.07
C GLU A 53 -4.23 -12.64 8.58
N LEU A 54 -2.95 -12.62 8.21
CA LEU A 54 -2.53 -13.04 6.88
C LEU A 54 -2.84 -14.52 6.65
N THR A 55 -3.42 -14.81 5.50
CA THR A 55 -3.60 -16.20 5.09
C THR A 55 -2.28 -16.78 4.55
N PRO A 56 -2.14 -18.12 4.46
CA PRO A 56 -0.96 -18.73 3.84
C PRO A 56 -0.70 -18.22 2.42
N ARG A 57 -1.77 -17.94 1.67
CA ARG A 57 -1.70 -17.39 0.31
C ARG A 57 -1.18 -15.95 0.29
N ASP A 58 -1.53 -15.15 1.29
CA ASP A 58 -1.04 -13.77 1.42
C ASP A 58 0.47 -13.79 1.73
N ILE A 59 0.91 -14.68 2.63
CA ILE A 59 2.34 -14.87 2.95
C ILE A 59 3.14 -15.33 1.72
N GLU A 60 2.61 -16.28 0.93
CA GLU A 60 3.24 -16.71 -0.31
C GLU A 60 3.34 -15.56 -1.33
N ALA A 61 2.30 -14.72 -1.43
CA ALA A 61 2.31 -13.55 -2.31
C ALA A 61 3.38 -12.54 -1.90
N LEU A 62 3.47 -12.18 -0.61
CA LEU A 62 4.48 -11.27 -0.08
C LEU A 62 5.91 -11.79 -0.33
N LYS A 63 6.14 -13.09 -0.10
CA LYS A 63 7.44 -13.71 -0.39
C LYS A 63 7.79 -13.66 -1.88
N ALA A 64 6.81 -13.83 -2.76
CA ALA A 64 7.02 -13.68 -4.20
C ALA A 64 7.33 -12.22 -4.57
N GLU A 65 6.66 -11.25 -3.94
CA GLU A 65 6.89 -9.82 -4.15
C GLU A 65 8.31 -9.38 -3.79
N LYS A 66 8.93 -9.97 -2.75
CA LYS A 66 10.35 -9.73 -2.43
C LYS A 66 11.30 -10.04 -3.58
N SER A 67 10.92 -10.91 -4.52
CA SER A 67 11.71 -11.25 -5.70
C SER A 67 11.33 -10.47 -6.96
N ASP A 68 10.25 -9.68 -6.93
CA ASP A 68 9.80 -8.87 -8.07
C ASP A 68 10.65 -7.59 -8.16
N PRO A 69 11.21 -7.25 -9.32
CA PRO A 69 12.04 -6.07 -9.50
C PRO A 69 11.32 -4.74 -9.18
N ARG A 70 9.98 -4.73 -9.21
CA ARG A 70 9.17 -3.53 -8.91
C ARG A 70 9.11 -3.20 -7.41
N PHE A 71 9.39 -4.17 -6.55
CA PHE A 71 9.35 -4.02 -5.08
C PHE A 71 10.75 -4.00 -4.45
N GLN A 72 11.78 -3.64 -5.22
CA GLN A 72 13.18 -3.61 -4.75
C GLN A 72 13.60 -2.27 -4.12
N SER A 73 12.70 -1.29 -4.05
CA SER A 73 13.01 -0.06 -3.30
C SER A 73 12.99 -0.34 -1.80
N GLN A 74 13.77 0.41 -1.02
CA GLN A 74 13.81 0.24 0.43
C GLN A 74 12.42 0.39 1.06
N GLU A 75 11.64 1.37 0.60
CA GLU A 75 10.26 1.60 1.07
C GLU A 75 9.39 0.35 0.88
N TRP A 76 9.44 -0.31 -0.29
CA TRP A 76 8.65 -1.51 -0.54
C TRP A 76 9.14 -2.73 0.25
N ILE A 77 10.45 -2.89 0.38
CA ILE A 77 11.04 -3.97 1.18
C ILE A 77 10.59 -3.83 2.64
N ASP A 78 10.68 -2.62 3.20
CA ASP A 78 10.26 -2.32 4.57
C ASP A 78 8.76 -2.58 4.77
N GLN A 79 7.91 -2.18 3.81
CA GLN A 79 6.46 -2.42 3.87
C GLN A 79 6.11 -3.92 3.84
N ILE A 80 6.75 -4.69 2.96
CA ILE A 80 6.52 -6.13 2.82
C ILE A 80 7.01 -6.88 4.05
N ASP A 81 8.21 -6.55 4.53
CA ASP A 81 8.80 -7.20 5.69
C ASP A 81 8.03 -6.87 6.96
N LEU A 82 7.61 -5.61 7.12
CA LEU A 82 6.73 -5.23 8.22
C LEU A 82 5.40 -5.97 8.17
N MET A 83 4.77 -6.13 6.99
CA MET A 83 3.51 -6.89 6.89
C MET A 83 3.70 -8.36 7.27
N LEU A 84 4.80 -8.98 6.82
CA LEU A 84 5.15 -10.35 7.18
C LEU A 84 5.40 -10.51 8.68
N ASP A 85 6.09 -9.55 9.30
CA ASP A 85 6.39 -9.56 10.73
C ASP A 85 5.14 -9.33 11.59
N LEU A 86 4.27 -8.39 11.18
CA LEU A 86 3.00 -8.12 11.84
C LEU A 86 2.01 -9.28 11.70
N GLY A 87 2.06 -10.01 10.58
CA GLY A 87 1.13 -11.10 10.30
C GLY A 87 -0.31 -10.63 10.09
N LYS A 88 -0.52 -9.35 9.77
CA LYS A 88 -1.84 -8.71 9.69
C LYS A 88 -2.06 -8.03 8.34
N LYS A 89 -3.33 -7.95 7.95
CA LYS A 89 -3.84 -7.12 6.84
C LYS A 89 -5.04 -6.31 7.30
N ALA A 90 -5.29 -5.19 6.63
CA ALA A 90 -6.42 -4.33 6.95
C ALA A 90 -7.08 -3.81 5.68
N GLU A 91 -8.40 -3.76 5.70
CA GLU A 91 -9.20 -3.19 4.63
C GLU A 91 -9.19 -1.65 4.69
N GLN A 92 -9.35 -0.97 3.56
CA GLN A 92 -9.39 0.48 3.48
C GLN A 92 -10.54 1.05 4.34
N GLN A 93 -11.69 0.37 4.35
CA GLN A 93 -12.83 0.74 5.18
C GLN A 93 -12.60 0.61 6.69
N SER A 94 -11.52 -0.03 7.14
CA SER A 94 -11.19 -0.16 8.57
C SER A 94 -11.01 1.20 9.27
N LEU A 95 -10.60 2.22 8.50
CA LEU A 95 -10.50 3.61 8.96
C LEU A 95 -11.84 4.21 9.40
N ALA A 96 -12.97 3.68 8.90
CA ALA A 96 -14.30 4.12 9.30
C ALA A 96 -14.62 3.80 10.79
N LYS A 97 -13.78 3.02 11.48
CA LYS A 97 -13.82 2.85 12.95
C LYS A 97 -13.88 4.20 13.68
N TYR A 98 -13.23 5.23 13.14
CA TYR A 98 -13.15 6.57 13.74
C TYR A 98 -14.22 7.54 13.22
N GLY A 99 -15.15 7.06 12.40
CA GLY A 99 -16.16 7.87 11.72
C GLY A 99 -15.92 7.95 10.20
N LEU A 100 -16.98 8.23 9.45
CA LEU A 100 -16.92 8.30 7.97
C LEU A 100 -16.00 9.43 7.48
N ASP A 101 -15.93 10.52 8.25
CA ASP A 101 -15.16 11.71 7.89
C ASP A 101 -13.67 11.60 8.28
N PHE A 102 -13.28 10.56 9.05
CA PHE A 102 -11.87 10.39 9.48
C PHE A 102 -10.89 10.28 8.31
N VAL A 103 -11.33 9.63 7.23
CA VAL A 103 -10.52 9.46 6.01
C VAL A 103 -10.21 10.81 5.38
N THR A 104 -11.21 11.69 5.28
CA THR A 104 -11.08 13.00 4.62
C THR A 104 -10.44 14.04 5.51
N ASP A 105 -10.69 13.98 6.82
CA ASP A 105 -10.34 15.05 7.75
C ASP A 105 -9.02 14.79 8.48
N THR A 106 -8.52 13.54 8.48
CA THR A 106 -7.31 13.17 9.22
C THR A 106 -6.36 12.33 8.37
N TYR A 107 -6.78 11.12 7.98
CA TYR A 107 -5.85 10.16 7.39
C TYR A 107 -5.24 10.62 6.06
N LEU A 108 -6.06 11.05 5.09
CA LEU A 108 -5.55 11.52 3.80
C LEU A 108 -4.75 12.82 3.90
N PRO A 109 -5.18 13.86 4.66
CA PRO A 109 -4.37 15.04 4.91
C PRO A 109 -2.99 14.73 5.50
N GLU A 110 -2.91 13.87 6.52
CA GLU A 110 -1.64 13.47 7.14
C GLU A 110 -0.72 12.76 6.14
N LYS A 111 -1.26 11.80 5.37
CA LYS A 111 -0.47 11.06 4.37
C LYS A 111 0.01 11.94 3.22
N LEU A 112 -0.82 12.86 2.76
CA LEU A 112 -0.44 13.82 1.71
C LEU A 112 0.66 14.77 2.20
N GLN A 113 0.59 15.22 3.45
CA GLN A 113 1.65 16.02 4.04
C GLN A 113 2.95 15.22 4.20
N GLN A 114 2.86 14.00 4.73
CA GLN A 114 4.03 13.14 4.98
C GLN A 114 4.76 12.75 3.70
N LYS A 115 4.02 12.35 2.65
CA LYS A 115 4.61 11.79 1.43
C LYS A 115 4.84 12.83 0.33
N LEU A 116 4.01 13.87 0.25
CA LEU A 116 4.04 14.85 -0.83
C LEU A 116 4.32 16.28 -0.35
N GLY A 117 4.37 16.53 0.96
CA GLY A 117 4.49 17.88 1.51
C GLY A 117 3.27 18.77 1.25
N LEU A 118 2.14 18.18 0.87
CA LEU A 118 0.91 18.91 0.55
C LEU A 118 0.06 19.05 1.81
N VAL A 119 -0.36 20.29 2.11
CA VAL A 119 -1.34 20.57 3.15
C VAL A 119 -2.67 20.85 2.49
N ILE A 120 -3.64 19.99 2.75
CA ILE A 120 -5.05 20.22 2.40
C ILE A 120 -5.77 20.61 3.69
N GLY A 121 -6.52 21.71 3.64
CA GLY A 121 -7.25 22.29 4.77
C GLY A 121 -8.67 22.67 4.39
#